data_AF-A0A493T441-F1
#
_entry.id   AF-A0A493T441-F1
#
_cell.length_a   1.000
_cell.length_b   1.000
_cell.length_c   1.000
_cell.angle_alpha   90.00
_cell.angle_beta   90.00
_cell.angle_gamma   90.00
#
_symmetry.space_group_name_H-M   'P 1'
#
loop_
_entity.id
_entity.type
_entity.pdbx_description
1 polymer ?
#
loop_
_entity_poly.entity_id
_entity_poly.type
_entity_poly.pdbx_seq_one_letter_code
_entity_poly.pdbx_strand_id
1 'polypeptide(L)'
;MYPESTTDSPARLSLRQTGSPGMIYSARYGSPKRQLQFYRNLGKSGLRVSCLGLGTWVTFGGQITDEMAEQLMTLAYDNGINLFDTAEVYAAGKAEVVLGNIIKKKGWRRSSLVITTKIFWGGKAETERGLSRKHIIEGLKASLERLQLDYVDVVFANRPDPNTPMEETVRAMTHVINQGMAMYWGTSRWSSMEIMEAYSVARQFNLIPPICEQAEYHMFQREKVEVQLPELFHKIGVGAMTWSPLACGIVSGKYDGGIPPYSRASLKGYQWLKDKILSEEGRRQQAKLKELQAIAERLGCTLPQLAIAWCLRNEGVSSVLLGASNADQLMENIGAIQVRPARLCGEEGTGPVLPCAMWEGEGLQKKKRGLACWNAESKTLLCRGLGVVQGTGPALHPPPHLDPDRAPCLRTGSSKAVVFHRPRDRQHPGQ
;
A
#
# COMPACT_ATOMS: atom_id res chain seq x y z
N MET A 1 58.39 -13.28 -19.17
CA MET A 1 59.11 -14.35 -18.46
C MET A 1 58.07 -15.40 -18.07
N TYR A 2 57.83 -16.35 -18.96
CA TYR A 2 57.21 -17.65 -18.63
C TYR A 2 58.35 -18.62 -18.30
N PRO A 3 58.04 -19.74 -17.61
CA PRO A 3 58.64 -20.99 -18.04
C PRO A 3 57.59 -22.07 -18.33
N GLU A 4 57.98 -22.92 -19.27
CA GLU A 4 57.23 -23.94 -19.97
C GLU A 4 57.06 -25.25 -19.18
N SER A 5 56.13 -26.03 -19.72
CA SER A 5 55.75 -27.41 -19.44
C SER A 5 56.84 -28.46 -19.64
N THR A 6 56.77 -29.56 -18.88
CA THR A 6 57.14 -30.90 -19.39
C THR A 6 56.07 -31.92 -18.97
N THR A 7 55.80 -32.83 -19.91
CA THR A 7 54.76 -33.86 -19.95
C THR A 7 55.21 -35.16 -19.30
N ASP A 8 54.30 -35.88 -18.65
CA ASP A 8 54.05 -37.32 -18.92
C ASP A 8 52.79 -37.84 -18.19
N SER A 9 51.94 -38.57 -18.93
CA SER A 9 50.82 -39.38 -18.40
C SER A 9 51.31 -40.80 -18.13
N PRO A 10 50.67 -41.57 -17.22
CA PRO A 10 49.69 -42.53 -17.75
C PRO A 10 48.48 -42.85 -16.85
N ALA A 11 47.49 -43.46 -17.51
CA ALA A 11 46.50 -44.43 -17.02
C ALA A 11 45.27 -43.92 -16.24
N ARG A 12 44.12 -44.02 -16.95
CA ARG A 12 42.76 -44.08 -16.42
C ARG A 12 42.59 -45.24 -15.45
N LEU A 13 41.93 -44.98 -14.33
CA LEU A 13 41.09 -45.94 -13.61
C LEU A 13 39.84 -45.22 -13.11
N SER A 14 38.69 -45.64 -13.65
CA SER A 14 37.37 -45.12 -13.33
C SER A 14 36.89 -45.64 -11.98
N LEU A 15 36.62 -44.74 -11.03
CA LEU A 15 35.84 -45.04 -9.84
C LEU A 15 34.47 -44.36 -9.94
N ARG A 16 33.45 -45.19 -10.13
CA ARG A 16 32.04 -44.82 -10.09
C ARG A 16 31.70 -44.27 -8.70
N GLN A 17 31.41 -42.97 -8.61
CA GLN A 17 30.68 -42.42 -7.47
C GLN A 17 29.18 -42.54 -7.75
N THR A 18 28.49 -43.28 -6.89
CA THR A 18 27.03 -43.35 -6.82
C THR A 18 26.49 -42.04 -6.28
N GLY A 19 25.98 -41.18 -7.16
CA GLY A 19 25.28 -39.95 -6.79
C GLY A 19 23.84 -40.23 -6.33
N SER A 20 23.47 -39.61 -5.22
CA SER A 20 22.09 -39.51 -4.70
C SER A 20 21.15 -38.84 -5.72
N PRO A 21 19.82 -39.11 -5.71
CA PRO A 21 18.92 -38.61 -6.74
C PRO A 21 18.68 -37.10 -6.59
N GLY A 22 19.34 -36.32 -7.44
CA GLY A 22 19.01 -34.92 -7.68
C GLY A 22 17.68 -34.80 -8.44
N MET A 23 16.78 -34.00 -7.89
CA MET A 23 15.46 -33.70 -8.46
C MET A 23 15.64 -32.89 -9.75
N ILE A 24 15.46 -33.54 -10.92
CA ILE A 24 15.53 -32.89 -12.24
C ILE A 24 14.23 -32.09 -12.46
N TYR A 25 14.32 -30.76 -12.47
CA TYR A 25 13.21 -29.90 -12.91
C TYR A 25 13.08 -29.97 -14.44
N SER A 26 12.10 -30.76 -14.91
CA SER A 26 11.61 -30.69 -16.28
C SER A 26 10.85 -29.38 -16.48
N ALA A 27 11.41 -28.46 -17.26
CA ALA A 27 10.74 -27.25 -17.72
C ALA A 27 9.67 -27.61 -18.77
N ARG A 28 8.43 -27.79 -18.32
CA ARG A 28 7.26 -27.71 -19.20
C ARG A 28 6.84 -26.26 -19.33
N TYR A 29 6.87 -25.74 -20.56
CA TYR A 29 6.33 -24.44 -20.94
C TYR A 29 4.81 -24.41 -20.71
N GLY A 30 4.42 -24.02 -19.51
CA GLY A 30 3.09 -23.51 -19.19
C GLY A 30 3.16 -22.00 -19.00
N SER A 31 2.05 -21.30 -19.23
CA SER A 31 1.90 -19.87 -18.92
C SER A 31 2.44 -19.54 -17.52
N PRO A 32 3.12 -18.39 -17.30
CA PRO A 32 3.71 -18.09 -16.01
C PRO A 32 2.59 -17.86 -14.98
N LYS A 33 2.30 -18.89 -14.19
CA LYS A 33 1.52 -18.78 -12.95
C LYS A 33 2.21 -17.71 -12.11
N ARG A 34 1.59 -16.54 -11.94
CA ARG A 34 2.17 -15.41 -11.20
C ARG A 34 2.53 -15.87 -9.78
N GLN A 35 3.82 -16.07 -9.54
CA GLN A 35 4.34 -16.49 -8.25
C GLN A 35 4.46 -15.26 -7.35
N LEU A 36 3.96 -15.37 -6.11
CA LEU A 36 4.08 -14.32 -5.11
C LEU A 36 5.55 -13.94 -4.91
N GLN A 37 5.89 -12.69 -5.22
CA GLN A 37 7.22 -12.15 -4.94
C GLN A 37 7.26 -11.73 -3.46
N PHE A 38 8.08 -12.45 -2.68
CA PHE A 38 8.21 -12.20 -1.24
C PHE A 38 8.83 -10.83 -0.97
N TYR A 39 9.87 -10.45 -1.70
CA TYR A 39 10.37 -9.07 -1.71
C TYR A 39 9.84 -8.29 -2.91
N ARG A 40 9.47 -7.03 -2.69
CA ARG A 40 9.01 -6.13 -3.75
C ARG A 40 9.38 -4.68 -3.45
N ASN A 41 9.36 -3.84 -4.47
CA ASN A 41 9.64 -2.42 -4.32
C ASN A 41 8.51 -1.74 -3.53
N LEU A 42 8.88 -0.76 -2.69
CA LEU A 42 7.93 0.12 -2.03
C LEU A 42 7.54 1.24 -2.99
N GLY A 43 6.39 1.08 -3.65
CA GLY A 43 6.02 1.94 -4.77
C GLY A 43 6.98 1.79 -5.95
N LYS A 44 7.26 2.91 -6.64
CA LYS A 44 8.27 2.98 -7.70
C LYS A 44 9.69 3.27 -7.18
N SER A 45 9.89 3.34 -5.87
CA SER A 45 11.22 3.57 -5.28
C SER A 45 12.14 2.35 -5.46
N GLY A 46 13.44 2.53 -5.25
CA GLY A 46 14.42 1.43 -5.22
C GLY A 46 14.39 0.58 -3.94
N LEU A 47 13.67 1.02 -2.90
CA LEU A 47 13.62 0.33 -1.60
C LEU A 47 12.83 -0.97 -1.73
N ARG A 48 13.48 -2.11 -1.42
CA ARG A 48 12.82 -3.43 -1.43
C ARG A 48 12.43 -3.87 -0.03
N VAL A 49 11.14 -4.15 0.14
CA VAL A 49 10.54 -4.60 1.40
C VAL A 49 9.98 -6.01 1.24
N SER A 50 9.97 -6.79 2.32
CA SER A 50 9.18 -8.01 2.41
C SER A 50 7.70 -7.68 2.30
N CYS A 51 6.92 -8.57 1.69
CA CYS A 51 5.48 -8.39 1.50
C CYS A 51 4.71 -8.41 2.82
N LEU A 52 5.31 -8.92 3.89
CA LEU A 52 4.85 -8.77 5.27
C LEU A 52 5.88 -7.92 6.02
N GLY A 53 5.40 -7.03 6.88
CA GLY A 53 6.21 -6.32 7.88
C GLY A 53 5.67 -6.55 9.29
N LEU A 54 6.44 -6.22 10.31
CA LEU A 54 6.03 -6.31 11.70
C LEU A 54 5.85 -4.91 12.30
N GLY A 55 4.63 -4.57 12.70
CA GLY A 55 4.31 -3.34 13.43
C GLY A 55 4.40 -3.52 14.95
N THR A 56 4.74 -2.45 15.65
CA THR A 56 4.94 -2.43 17.11
C THR A 56 3.78 -1.80 17.89
N TRP A 57 2.74 -1.32 17.21
CA TRP A 57 1.59 -0.66 17.84
C TRP A 57 0.85 -1.60 18.81
N VAL A 58 0.53 -1.07 20.00
CA VAL A 58 -0.11 -1.76 21.14
C VAL A 58 0.83 -2.68 21.91
N THR A 59 1.72 -3.37 21.20
CA THR A 59 2.48 -4.50 21.73
C THR A 59 3.77 -4.05 22.42
N PHE A 60 4.73 -3.50 21.69
CA PHE A 60 6.08 -3.23 22.20
C PHE A 60 6.04 -2.10 23.25
N GLY A 61 6.71 -2.30 24.39
CA GLY A 61 6.71 -1.35 25.51
C GLY A 61 5.35 -1.17 26.19
N GLY A 62 4.38 -2.04 25.90
CA GLY A 62 2.99 -1.93 26.32
C GLY A 62 2.38 -3.28 26.71
N GLN A 63 1.65 -3.92 25.79
CA GLN A 63 0.89 -5.16 26.06
C GLN A 63 1.79 -6.38 26.35
N ILE A 64 2.95 -6.47 25.70
CA ILE A 64 3.85 -7.63 25.80
C ILE A 64 5.16 -7.25 26.49
N THR A 65 5.87 -8.24 27.02
CA THR A 65 7.20 -8.03 27.59
C THR A 65 8.26 -7.83 26.50
N ASP A 66 9.42 -7.28 26.87
CA ASP A 66 10.53 -7.04 25.95
C ASP A 66 11.11 -8.36 25.41
N GLU A 67 11.08 -9.44 26.19
CA GLU A 67 11.49 -10.78 25.76
C GLU A 67 10.56 -11.33 24.68
N MET A 68 9.25 -11.13 24.83
CA MET A 68 8.28 -11.52 23.80
C MET A 68 8.46 -10.65 22.55
N ALA A 69 8.73 -9.36 22.71
CA ALA A 69 9.02 -8.45 21.60
C ALA A 69 10.28 -8.90 20.81
N GLU A 70 11.34 -9.32 21.52
CA GLU A 70 12.55 -9.88 20.94
C GLU A 70 12.28 -11.19 20.19
N GLN A 71 11.47 -12.08 20.78
CA GLN A 71 11.07 -13.34 20.13
C GLN A 71 10.30 -13.07 18.83
N LEU A 72 9.32 -12.17 18.85
CA LEU A 72 8.55 -11.80 17.67
C LEU A 72 9.44 -11.20 16.57
N MET A 73 10.33 -10.28 16.92
CA MET A 73 11.21 -9.65 15.96
C MET A 73 12.23 -10.66 15.39
N THR A 74 12.75 -11.57 16.22
CA THR A 74 13.64 -12.65 15.79
C THR A 74 12.95 -13.58 14.80
N LEU A 75 11.75 -14.07 15.13
CA LEU A 75 10.96 -14.91 14.22
C LEU A 75 10.66 -14.22 12.91
N ALA A 76 10.30 -12.94 12.94
CA ALA A 76 10.07 -12.16 11.73
C ALA A 76 11.34 -12.08 10.86
N TYR A 77 12.47 -11.68 11.44
CA TYR A 77 13.74 -11.54 10.72
C TYR A 77 14.23 -12.87 10.14
N ASP A 78 14.17 -13.95 10.92
CA ASP A 78 14.62 -15.28 10.51
C ASP A 78 13.74 -15.87 9.39
N ASN A 79 12.48 -15.43 9.29
CA ASN A 79 11.57 -15.75 8.17
C ASN A 79 11.66 -14.75 7.00
N GLY A 80 12.69 -13.89 6.98
CA GLY A 80 12.99 -12.97 5.89
C GLY A 80 12.25 -11.63 5.95
N ILE A 81 11.43 -11.37 6.97
CA ILE A 81 10.80 -10.05 7.12
C ILE A 81 11.91 -9.02 7.41
N ASN A 82 12.02 -8.02 6.54
CA ASN A 82 12.99 -6.93 6.72
C ASN A 82 12.34 -5.63 7.17
N LEU A 83 11.00 -5.51 7.08
CA LEU A 83 10.26 -4.30 7.39
C LEU A 83 9.73 -4.30 8.83
N PHE A 84 10.15 -3.31 9.62
CA PHE A 84 9.74 -3.12 11.02
C PHE A 84 9.25 -1.69 11.25
N ASP A 85 8.03 -1.55 11.76
CA ASP A 85 7.32 -0.27 11.85
C ASP A 85 7.01 0.13 13.30
N THR A 86 7.27 1.39 13.62
CA THR A 86 7.00 2.02 14.92
C THR A 86 6.51 3.46 14.77
N ALA A 87 6.35 4.18 15.89
CA ALA A 87 6.03 5.60 15.92
C ALA A 87 6.43 6.20 17.28
N GLU A 88 6.75 7.49 17.32
CA GLU A 88 7.11 8.19 18.56
C GLU A 88 6.02 8.09 19.65
N VAL A 89 4.75 8.03 19.23
CA VAL A 89 3.60 7.98 20.14
C VAL A 89 3.37 6.59 20.75
N TYR A 90 3.93 5.53 20.15
CA TYR A 90 3.67 4.15 20.58
C TYR A 90 4.28 3.90 21.95
N ALA A 91 3.41 3.65 22.92
CA ALA A 91 3.75 3.54 24.33
C ALA A 91 4.59 4.73 24.84
N ALA A 92 4.33 5.94 24.33
CA ALA A 92 5.08 7.16 24.63
C ALA A 92 6.61 6.98 24.42
N GLY A 93 7.00 6.51 23.23
CA GLY A 93 8.39 6.27 22.83
C GLY A 93 8.97 4.94 23.29
N LYS A 94 8.33 4.20 24.22
CA LYS A 94 8.88 2.92 24.71
C LYS A 94 8.97 1.86 23.61
N ALA A 95 8.05 1.85 22.65
CA ALA A 95 8.11 0.90 21.54
C ALA A 95 9.40 1.06 20.72
N GLU A 96 9.86 2.31 20.52
CA GLU A 96 11.12 2.63 19.85
C GLU A 96 12.34 2.20 20.67
N VAL A 97 12.32 2.39 21.99
CA VAL A 97 13.39 1.92 22.89
C VAL A 97 13.53 0.40 22.82
N VAL A 98 12.41 -0.33 22.90
CA VAL A 98 12.41 -1.80 22.83
C VAL A 98 12.93 -2.27 21.47
N LEU A 99 12.44 -1.69 20.38
CA LEU A 99 12.89 -2.01 19.02
C LEU A 99 14.40 -1.75 18.84
N GLY A 100 14.89 -0.59 19.30
CA GLY A 100 16.32 -0.24 19.26
C GLY A 100 17.20 -1.19 20.07
N ASN A 101 16.76 -1.54 21.28
CA ASN A 101 17.45 -2.50 22.14
C ASN A 101 17.57 -3.88 21.48
N ILE A 102 16.50 -4.36 20.83
CA ILE A 102 16.53 -5.64 20.12
C ILE A 102 17.52 -5.59 18.95
N ILE A 103 17.47 -4.55 18.11
CA ILE A 103 18.39 -4.40 16.96
C ILE A 103 19.84 -4.43 17.44
N LYS A 104 20.15 -3.65 18.49
CA LYS A 104 21.49 -3.58 19.09
C LYS A 104 21.92 -4.92 19.68
N LYS A 105 21.05 -5.58 20.45
CA LYS A 105 21.33 -6.87 21.09
C LYS A 105 21.57 -7.98 20.07
N LYS A 106 20.75 -8.04 19.01
CA LYS A 106 20.84 -9.07 17.97
C LYS A 106 22.02 -8.86 17.02
N GLY A 107 22.55 -7.64 16.94
CA GLY A 107 23.69 -7.32 16.08
C GLY A 107 23.42 -7.52 14.60
N TRP A 108 22.14 -7.47 14.18
CA TRP A 108 21.79 -7.57 12.77
C TRP A 108 22.37 -6.40 11.99
N ARG A 109 22.84 -6.66 10.77
CA ARG A 109 23.37 -5.60 9.91
C ARG A 109 22.28 -4.56 9.65
N ARG A 110 22.53 -3.30 10.00
CA ARG A 110 21.59 -2.19 9.75
C ARG A 110 21.14 -2.11 8.28
N SER A 111 22.03 -2.45 7.35
CA SER A 111 21.77 -2.50 5.90
C SER A 111 20.84 -3.64 5.45
N SER A 112 20.54 -4.60 6.33
CA SER A 112 19.58 -5.67 6.05
C SER A 112 18.16 -5.39 6.56
N LEU A 113 17.98 -4.29 7.29
CA LEU A 113 16.72 -3.90 7.92
C LEU A 113 16.13 -2.69 7.22
N VAL A 114 14.80 -2.64 7.17
CA VAL A 114 13.99 -1.48 6.80
C VAL A 114 13.20 -1.06 8.03
N ILE A 115 13.67 -0.02 8.71
CA ILE A 115 13.05 0.53 9.91
C ILE A 115 12.25 1.76 9.54
N THR A 116 10.98 1.80 9.95
CA THR A 116 10.09 2.94 9.72
C THR A 116 9.56 3.49 11.04
N THR A 117 9.54 4.82 11.18
CA THR A 117 8.87 5.50 12.30
C THR A 117 7.91 6.58 11.78
N LYS A 118 7.02 7.06 12.65
CA LYS A 118 5.98 8.05 12.30
C LYS A 118 5.96 9.17 13.31
N ILE A 119 5.89 10.40 12.80
CA ILE A 119 5.93 11.64 13.56
C ILE A 119 4.57 12.33 13.48
N PHE A 120 4.04 12.72 14.64
CA PHE A 120 2.94 13.68 14.84
C PHE A 120 2.69 13.99 16.33
N TRP A 121 2.93 13.05 17.26
CA TRP A 121 2.61 13.20 18.68
C TRP A 121 3.81 12.79 19.53
N GLY A 122 4.73 13.71 19.79
CA GLY A 122 5.95 13.45 20.56
C GLY A 122 5.85 13.84 22.03
N GLY A 123 4.84 14.62 22.43
CA GLY A 123 4.71 15.09 23.80
C GLY A 123 3.40 15.81 24.12
N LYS A 124 3.38 16.47 25.28
CA LYS A 124 2.18 17.13 25.82
C LYS A 124 2.13 18.62 25.48
N ALA A 125 3.29 19.26 25.29
CA ALA A 125 3.35 20.67 24.95
C ALA A 125 2.76 20.91 23.54
N GLU A 126 2.31 22.13 23.29
CA GLU A 126 1.68 22.50 22.02
C GLU A 126 2.63 22.31 20.83
N THR A 127 3.93 22.52 21.05
CA THR A 127 4.98 22.41 20.05
C THR A 127 5.54 20.98 19.89
N GLU A 128 5.09 20.02 20.70
CA GLU A 128 5.50 18.60 20.64
C GLU A 128 4.51 17.75 19.84
N ARG A 129 3.76 18.38 18.92
CA ARG A 129 2.83 17.71 18.00
C ARG A 129 2.78 18.38 16.63
N GLY A 130 2.13 17.70 15.69
CA GLY A 130 1.86 18.19 14.35
C GLY A 130 2.96 17.86 13.35
N LEU A 131 2.96 18.56 12.22
CA LEU A 131 3.93 18.39 11.14
C LEU A 131 4.71 19.67 10.86
N SER A 132 4.76 20.59 11.83
CA SER A 132 5.66 21.73 11.76
C SER A 132 7.11 21.28 11.59
N ARG A 133 7.93 22.12 10.96
CA ARG A 133 9.36 21.86 10.79
C ARG A 133 10.05 21.59 12.13
N LYS A 134 9.64 22.33 13.18
CA LYS A 134 10.14 22.14 14.55
C LYS A 134 9.88 20.71 15.02
N HIS A 135 8.62 20.26 15.00
CA HIS A 135 8.26 18.94 15.51
C HIS A 135 8.81 17.80 14.64
N ILE A 136 8.85 17.95 13.31
CA ILE A 136 9.43 16.91 12.44
C ILE A 136 10.90 16.67 12.78
N ILE A 137 11.70 17.72 12.93
CA ILE A 137 13.13 17.61 13.22
C ILE A 137 13.35 17.10 14.65
N GLU A 138 12.69 17.71 15.63
CA GLU A 138 12.85 17.36 17.05
C GLU A 138 12.31 15.97 17.36
N GLY A 139 11.12 15.65 16.86
CA GLY A 139 10.48 14.34 17.02
C GLY A 139 11.27 13.22 16.37
N LEU A 140 11.78 13.42 15.14
CA LEU A 140 12.63 12.41 14.50
C LEU A 140 13.96 12.25 15.22
N LYS A 141 14.61 13.33 15.65
CA LYS A 141 15.85 13.26 16.43
C LYS A 141 15.65 12.46 17.72
N ALA A 142 14.59 12.76 18.48
CA ALA A 142 14.26 12.03 19.69
C ALA A 142 13.92 10.55 19.41
N SER A 143 13.28 10.26 18.27
CA SER A 143 12.99 8.89 17.85
C SER A 143 14.27 8.11 17.52
N LEU A 144 15.22 8.71 16.81
CA LEU A 144 16.52 8.13 16.49
C LEU A 144 17.35 7.85 17.75
N GLU A 145 17.34 8.78 18.71
CA GLU A 145 17.96 8.60 20.03
C GLU A 145 17.37 7.39 20.77
N ARG A 146 16.04 7.26 20.81
CA ARG A 146 15.36 6.09 21.43
C ARG A 146 15.68 4.78 20.69
N LEU A 147 15.70 4.82 19.36
CA LEU A 147 16.03 3.68 18.51
C LEU A 147 17.51 3.29 18.56
N GLN A 148 18.39 4.18 19.02
CA GLN A 148 19.84 4.03 18.94
C GLN A 148 20.30 3.81 17.49
N LEU A 149 19.72 4.57 16.55
CA LEU A 149 20.02 4.52 15.12
C LEU A 149 20.40 5.90 14.60
N ASP A 150 21.31 5.94 13.62
CA ASP A 150 21.67 7.19 12.94
C ASP A 150 20.57 7.64 11.97
N TYR A 151 19.81 6.68 11.41
CA TYR A 151 18.73 6.94 10.47
C TYR A 151 17.64 5.87 10.49
N VAL A 152 16.44 6.26 10.06
CA VAL A 152 15.35 5.35 9.64
C VAL A 152 15.30 5.25 8.12
N ASP A 153 14.79 4.14 7.59
CA ASP A 153 14.65 3.98 6.14
C ASP A 153 13.49 4.83 5.62
N VAL A 154 12.38 4.89 6.36
CA VAL A 154 11.26 5.77 6.02
C VAL A 154 10.74 6.48 7.26
N VAL A 155 10.71 7.81 7.23
CA VAL A 155 9.96 8.62 8.20
C VAL A 155 8.58 8.95 7.63
N PHE A 156 7.51 8.67 8.38
CA PHE A 156 6.16 8.99 7.96
C PHE A 156 5.59 10.19 8.71
N ALA A 157 4.81 11.02 8.01
CA ALA A 157 3.79 11.84 8.65
C ALA A 157 2.65 10.93 9.15
N ASN A 158 2.45 10.80 10.46
CA ASN A 158 1.54 9.80 11.03
C ASN A 158 0.05 10.03 10.68
N ARG A 159 -0.32 11.29 10.43
CA ARG A 159 -1.63 11.78 9.96
C ARG A 159 -1.46 13.16 9.29
N PRO A 160 -2.47 13.69 8.58
CA PRO A 160 -2.45 15.07 8.11
C PRO A 160 -2.44 16.07 9.28
N ASP A 161 -1.80 17.22 9.07
CA ASP A 161 -1.83 18.37 9.96
C ASP A 161 -2.52 19.56 9.28
N PRO A 162 -3.76 19.90 9.67
CA PRO A 162 -4.47 21.04 9.09
C PRO A 162 -3.88 22.39 9.50
N ASN A 163 -3.00 22.43 10.51
CA ASN A 163 -2.43 23.66 11.05
C ASN A 163 -1.06 24.00 10.48
N THR A 164 -0.45 23.10 9.70
CA THR A 164 0.87 23.31 9.09
C THR A 164 0.74 23.30 7.57
N PRO A 165 1.23 24.34 6.86
CA PRO A 165 1.24 24.35 5.40
C PRO A 165 2.00 23.16 4.80
N MET A 166 1.50 22.65 3.67
CA MET A 166 2.12 21.51 2.97
C MET A 166 3.59 21.76 2.61
N GLU A 167 3.90 22.98 2.16
CA GLU A 167 5.26 23.38 1.83
C GLU A 167 6.23 23.21 2.99
N GLU A 168 5.85 23.63 4.19
CA GLU A 168 6.70 23.50 5.38
C GLU A 168 6.95 22.03 5.71
N THR A 169 5.89 21.20 5.68
CA THR A 169 5.98 19.75 5.93
C THR A 169 6.93 19.09 4.93
N VAL A 170 6.75 19.33 3.62
CA VAL A 170 7.58 18.72 2.57
C VAL A 170 9.03 19.21 2.64
N ARG A 171 9.28 20.49 2.96
CA ARG A 171 10.64 21.01 3.19
C ARG A 171 11.29 20.40 4.42
N ALA A 172 10.54 20.18 5.50
CA ALA A 172 11.04 19.54 6.71
C ALA A 172 11.40 18.06 6.46
N MET A 173 10.53 17.30 5.79
CA MET A 173 10.79 15.92 5.40
C MET A 173 11.99 15.82 4.45
N THR A 174 12.09 16.72 3.47
CA THR A 174 13.26 16.81 2.58
C THR A 174 14.54 17.14 3.35
N HIS A 175 14.45 18.04 4.33
CA HIS A 175 15.60 18.43 5.15
C HIS A 175 16.14 17.25 5.96
N VAL A 176 15.29 16.49 6.67
CA VAL A 176 15.77 15.35 7.48
C VAL A 176 16.36 14.24 6.61
N ILE A 177 15.89 14.07 5.36
CA ILE A 177 16.52 13.17 4.39
C ILE A 177 17.90 13.68 3.99
N ASN A 178 18.01 14.96 3.62
CA ASN A 178 19.29 15.56 3.23
C ASN A 178 20.30 15.62 4.39
N GLN A 179 19.84 15.62 5.64
CA GLN A 179 20.68 15.48 6.84
C GLN A 179 21.08 14.03 7.14
N GLY A 180 20.60 13.05 6.36
CA GLY A 180 20.89 11.64 6.57
C GLY A 180 20.15 11.01 7.75
N MET A 181 19.14 11.67 8.32
CA MET A 181 18.33 11.13 9.43
C MET A 181 17.25 10.16 8.95
N ALA A 182 16.89 10.25 7.66
CA ALA A 182 15.99 9.30 6.99
C ALA A 182 16.45 9.05 5.55
N MET A 183 16.19 7.86 4.99
CA MET A 183 16.48 7.60 3.58
C MET A 183 15.35 8.10 2.67
N TYR A 184 14.11 7.91 3.10
CA TYR A 184 12.90 8.33 2.40
C TYR A 184 11.87 8.87 3.38
N TRP A 185 10.78 9.43 2.84
CA TRP A 185 9.60 9.77 3.64
C TRP A 185 8.30 9.28 2.99
N GLY A 186 7.25 9.21 3.80
CA GLY A 186 5.92 8.82 3.36
C GLY A 186 4.81 9.49 4.16
N THR A 187 3.58 9.22 3.76
CA THR A 187 2.37 9.72 4.40
C THR A 187 1.62 8.56 5.09
N SER A 188 0.76 8.86 6.05
CA SER A 188 -0.12 7.88 6.69
C SER A 188 -1.45 8.52 6.99
N ARG A 189 -2.56 7.90 6.57
CA ARG A 189 -3.94 8.41 6.74
C ARG A 189 -4.24 9.68 5.94
N TRP A 190 -3.43 10.00 4.94
CA TRP A 190 -3.66 11.16 4.07
C TRP A 190 -4.67 10.82 2.97
N SER A 191 -5.48 11.77 2.57
CA SER A 191 -6.31 11.64 1.37
C SER A 191 -5.44 11.61 0.12
N SER A 192 -5.98 11.07 -0.98
CA SER A 192 -5.29 11.10 -2.27
C SER A 192 -4.99 12.51 -2.77
N MET A 193 -5.84 13.48 -2.40
CA MET A 193 -5.63 14.91 -2.69
C MET A 193 -4.39 15.45 -1.97
N GLU A 194 -4.28 15.26 -0.65
CA GLU A 194 -3.15 15.75 0.14
C GLU A 194 -1.82 15.11 -0.30
N ILE A 195 -1.83 13.81 -0.69
CA ILE A 195 -0.64 13.15 -1.23
C ILE A 195 -0.21 13.77 -2.57
N MET A 196 -1.18 14.10 -3.43
CA MET A 196 -0.90 14.79 -4.70
C MET A 196 -0.43 16.23 -4.46
N GLU A 197 -0.95 16.92 -3.44
CA GLU A 197 -0.49 18.25 -3.04
C GLU A 197 0.97 18.20 -2.58
N ALA A 198 1.34 17.25 -1.73
CA ALA A 198 2.73 17.02 -1.33
C ALA A 198 3.65 16.77 -2.53
N TYR A 199 3.19 15.96 -3.49
CA TYR A 199 3.93 15.73 -4.74
C TYR A 199 4.06 17.03 -5.57
N SER A 200 2.98 17.81 -5.69
CA SER A 200 2.97 19.08 -6.41
C SER A 200 3.97 20.08 -5.82
N VAL A 201 3.93 20.26 -4.49
CA VAL A 201 4.89 21.08 -3.74
C VAL A 201 6.32 20.60 -4.00
N ALA A 202 6.55 19.28 -3.94
CA ALA A 202 7.87 18.72 -4.17
C ALA A 202 8.39 19.02 -5.60
N ARG A 203 7.53 18.92 -6.62
CA ARG A 203 7.91 19.25 -7.99
C ARG A 203 8.13 20.74 -8.21
N GLN A 204 7.28 21.59 -7.63
CA GLN A 204 7.37 23.04 -7.76
C GLN A 204 8.67 23.60 -7.16
N PHE A 205 9.09 23.06 -6.00
CA PHE A 205 10.23 23.59 -5.25
C PHE A 205 11.48 22.70 -5.31
N ASN A 206 11.50 21.70 -6.20
CA ASN A 206 12.59 20.73 -6.36
C ASN A 206 12.96 20.04 -5.03
N LEU A 207 11.94 19.58 -4.30
CA LEU A 207 12.06 18.84 -3.05
C LEU A 207 11.82 17.34 -3.29
N ILE A 208 11.97 16.54 -2.22
CA ILE A 208 11.83 15.08 -2.30
C ILE A 208 10.34 14.72 -2.11
N PRO A 209 9.68 14.01 -3.06
CA PRO A 209 8.29 13.57 -2.91
C PRO A 209 8.17 12.35 -1.99
N PRO A 210 6.98 12.07 -1.42
CA PRO A 210 6.77 10.86 -0.61
C PRO A 210 6.79 9.62 -1.50
N ILE A 211 7.30 8.50 -0.98
CA ILE A 211 7.38 7.23 -1.74
C ILE A 211 6.25 6.25 -1.42
N CYS A 212 5.55 6.45 -0.30
CA CYS A 212 4.60 5.48 0.24
C CYS A 212 3.49 6.18 1.03
N GLU A 213 2.28 5.63 0.95
CA GLU A 213 1.19 5.91 1.87
C GLU A 213 0.95 4.68 2.77
N GLN A 214 0.87 4.92 4.08
CA GLN A 214 0.53 3.92 5.09
C GLN A 214 -0.99 3.94 5.38
N ALA A 215 -1.75 3.03 4.76
CA ALA A 215 -3.23 3.04 4.77
C ALA A 215 -3.86 1.82 5.45
N GLU A 216 -5.03 2.02 6.08
CA GLU A 216 -5.81 0.90 6.62
C GLU A 216 -6.31 0.03 5.47
N TYR A 217 -6.10 -1.29 5.56
CA TYR A 217 -6.65 -2.22 4.58
C TYR A 217 -6.96 -3.57 5.19
N HIS A 218 -8.22 -3.97 5.06
CA HIS A 218 -8.73 -5.28 5.43
C HIS A 218 -10.08 -5.50 4.74
N MET A 219 -10.68 -6.67 4.89
CA MET A 219 -11.94 -7.02 4.19
C MET A 219 -13.10 -6.05 4.44
N PHE A 220 -13.06 -5.28 5.54
CA PHE A 220 -14.08 -4.28 5.90
C PHE A 220 -13.67 -2.82 5.65
N GLN A 221 -12.44 -2.56 5.20
CA GLN A 221 -11.95 -1.21 4.87
C GLN A 221 -11.13 -1.30 3.58
N ARG A 222 -11.76 -0.96 2.44
CA ARG A 222 -11.26 -1.34 1.10
C ARG A 222 -11.05 -0.17 0.15
N GLU A 223 -11.95 0.80 0.19
CA GLU A 223 -12.12 1.82 -0.85
C GLU A 223 -10.81 2.55 -1.20
N LYS A 224 -10.14 3.14 -0.21
CA LYS A 224 -8.89 3.88 -0.45
C LYS A 224 -7.81 3.05 -1.14
N VAL A 225 -7.58 1.82 -0.69
CA VAL A 225 -6.48 0.98 -1.20
C VAL A 225 -6.83 0.29 -2.51
N GLU A 226 -8.09 -0.06 -2.74
CA GLU A 226 -8.52 -0.71 -3.98
C GLU A 226 -8.82 0.28 -5.12
N VAL A 227 -9.17 1.53 -4.80
CA VAL A 227 -9.61 2.53 -5.80
C VAL A 227 -8.62 3.69 -5.93
N GLN A 228 -8.25 4.32 -4.82
CA GLN A 228 -7.47 5.57 -4.87
C GLN A 228 -5.95 5.34 -5.00
N LEU A 229 -5.38 4.43 -4.20
CA LEU A 229 -3.93 4.19 -4.20
C LEU A 229 -3.37 3.64 -5.54
N PRO A 230 -4.09 2.79 -6.31
CA PRO A 230 -3.61 2.37 -7.63
C PRO A 230 -3.42 3.56 -8.58
N GLU A 231 -4.33 4.54 -8.56
CA GLU A 231 -4.20 5.76 -9.36
C GLU A 231 -2.96 6.58 -8.95
N LEU A 232 -2.69 6.73 -7.65
CA LEU A 232 -1.49 7.41 -7.16
C LEU A 232 -0.21 6.67 -7.56
N PHE A 233 -0.20 5.33 -7.48
CA PHE A 233 0.93 4.52 -7.92
C PHE A 233 1.23 4.75 -9.40
N HIS A 234 0.21 4.74 -10.26
CA HIS A 234 0.40 4.95 -11.69
C HIS A 234 0.86 6.38 -12.01
N LYS A 235 0.24 7.40 -11.41
CA LYS A 235 0.50 8.83 -11.69
C LYS A 235 1.83 9.32 -11.11
N ILE A 236 2.10 9.04 -9.85
CA ILE A 236 3.23 9.63 -9.10
C ILE A 236 4.17 8.60 -8.47
N GLY A 237 3.85 7.30 -8.56
CA GLY A 237 4.74 6.23 -8.10
C GLY A 237 4.68 5.90 -6.62
N VAL A 238 3.71 6.45 -5.88
CA VAL A 238 3.52 6.18 -4.45
C VAL A 238 3.06 4.75 -4.23
N GLY A 239 3.77 4.01 -3.37
CA GLY A 239 3.41 2.65 -2.95
C GLY A 239 2.39 2.62 -1.82
N ALA A 240 1.80 1.44 -1.59
CA ALA A 240 0.90 1.20 -0.48
C ALA A 240 1.53 0.24 0.55
N MET A 241 1.71 0.72 1.78
CA MET A 241 2.05 -0.11 2.93
C MET A 241 0.83 -0.18 3.84
N THR A 242 0.18 -1.32 3.95
CA THR A 242 -1.13 -1.38 4.61
C THR A 242 -1.02 -1.81 6.07
N TRP A 243 -1.94 -1.33 6.92
CA TRP A 243 -1.98 -1.68 8.34
C TRP A 243 -3.35 -2.21 8.79
N SER A 244 -3.36 -2.84 9.97
CA SER A 244 -4.52 -3.54 10.56
C SER A 244 -5.19 -4.57 9.62
N PRO A 245 -4.45 -5.52 9.02
CA PRO A 245 -5.03 -6.51 8.11
C PRO A 245 -6.13 -7.37 8.75
N LEU A 246 -6.09 -7.52 10.08
CA LEU A 246 -7.08 -8.24 10.86
C LEU A 246 -8.07 -7.32 11.59
N ALA A 247 -8.15 -6.05 11.23
CA ALA A 247 -8.97 -5.02 11.88
C ALA A 247 -8.84 -5.07 13.43
N CYS A 248 -7.62 -4.91 13.94
CA CYS A 248 -7.32 -5.03 15.38
C CYS A 248 -7.64 -6.41 16.01
N GLY A 249 -7.67 -7.47 15.19
CA GLY A 249 -7.97 -8.84 15.60
C GLY A 249 -9.44 -9.23 15.42
N ILE A 250 -10.30 -8.32 14.97
CA ILE A 250 -11.71 -8.60 14.69
C ILE A 250 -11.86 -9.74 13.68
N VAL A 251 -11.05 -9.73 12.62
CA VAL A 251 -11.11 -10.71 11.52
C VAL A 251 -10.67 -12.11 11.95
N SER A 252 -10.05 -12.28 13.12
CA SER A 252 -9.73 -13.62 13.63
C SER A 252 -10.95 -14.42 14.11
N GLY A 253 -12.13 -13.80 14.21
CA GLY A 253 -13.35 -14.43 14.74
C GLY A 253 -13.38 -14.57 16.27
N LYS A 254 -12.31 -14.16 16.98
CA LYS A 254 -12.21 -14.32 18.44
C LYS A 254 -13.29 -13.60 19.26
N TYR A 255 -14.05 -12.69 18.66
CA TYR A 255 -15.08 -11.90 19.35
C TYR A 255 -16.52 -12.40 19.13
N ASP A 256 -16.71 -13.58 18.53
CA ASP A 256 -18.05 -14.15 18.30
C ASP A 256 -18.83 -14.38 19.61
N GLY A 257 -18.13 -14.81 20.67
CA GLY A 257 -18.68 -15.05 22.00
C GLY A 257 -18.58 -13.88 22.99
N GLY A 258 -18.32 -12.66 22.52
CA GLY A 258 -18.08 -11.49 23.37
C GLY A 258 -16.62 -11.02 23.37
N ILE A 259 -16.16 -10.37 24.44
CA ILE A 259 -14.78 -9.84 24.53
C ILE A 259 -13.91 -10.81 25.34
N PRO A 260 -13.01 -11.58 24.71
CA PRO A 260 -12.13 -12.49 25.45
C PRO A 260 -11.21 -11.73 26.40
N PRO A 261 -10.84 -12.31 27.56
CA PRO A 261 -9.80 -11.76 28.42
C PRO A 261 -8.47 -11.69 27.65
N TYR A 262 -7.64 -10.71 27.99
CA TYR A 262 -6.33 -10.44 27.35
C TYR A 262 -6.37 -10.07 25.85
N SER A 263 -7.55 -10.02 25.23
CA SER A 263 -7.73 -9.48 23.89
C SER A 263 -7.44 -7.98 23.85
N ARG A 264 -7.08 -7.44 22.68
CA ARG A 264 -6.83 -6.00 22.52
C ARG A 264 -8.01 -5.15 22.99
N ALA A 265 -9.24 -5.60 22.73
CA ALA A 265 -10.46 -4.91 23.15
C ALA A 265 -10.72 -4.94 24.67
N SER A 266 -10.00 -5.77 25.43
CA SER A 266 -10.06 -5.79 26.90
C SER A 266 -9.05 -4.86 27.58
N LEU A 267 -8.10 -4.30 26.83
CA LEU A 267 -7.04 -3.45 27.37
C LEU A 267 -7.55 -2.06 27.76
N LYS A 268 -6.97 -1.48 28.83
CA LYS A 268 -7.22 -0.08 29.21
C LYS A 268 -6.83 0.86 28.06
N GLY A 269 -7.70 1.81 27.74
CA GLY A 269 -7.51 2.75 26.63
C GLY A 269 -8.03 2.26 25.27
N TYR A 270 -8.57 1.03 25.18
CA TYR A 270 -9.15 0.46 23.96
C TYR A 270 -10.68 0.33 24.02
N GLN A 271 -11.35 1.13 24.85
CA GLN A 271 -12.81 1.14 24.95
C GLN A 271 -13.47 1.43 23.60
N TRP A 272 -12.90 2.34 22.80
CA TRP A 272 -13.35 2.63 21.44
C TRP A 272 -13.39 1.37 20.54
N LEU A 273 -12.46 0.43 20.72
CA LEU A 273 -12.43 -0.82 19.95
C LEU A 273 -13.50 -1.79 20.46
N LYS A 274 -13.69 -1.86 21.78
CA LYS A 274 -14.78 -2.64 22.39
C LYS A 274 -16.15 -2.15 21.91
N ASP A 275 -16.37 -0.83 21.89
CA ASP A 275 -17.62 -0.24 21.41
C ASP A 275 -17.83 -0.52 19.92
N LYS A 276 -16.77 -0.44 19.10
CA LYS A 276 -16.83 -0.83 17.67
C LYS A 276 -17.23 -2.29 17.49
N ILE A 277 -16.66 -3.22 18.27
CA ILE A 277 -16.97 -4.65 18.19
C ILE A 277 -18.41 -4.94 18.61
N LEU A 278 -18.88 -4.32 19.70
CA LEU A 278 -20.22 -4.55 20.25
C LEU A 278 -21.33 -3.77 19.50
N SER A 279 -20.95 -2.84 18.62
CA SER A 279 -21.89 -2.11 17.77
C SER A 279 -22.66 -3.03 16.84
N GLU A 280 -23.78 -2.52 16.29
CA GLU A 280 -24.56 -3.23 15.27
C GLU A 280 -23.71 -3.56 14.02
N GLU A 281 -22.85 -2.64 13.60
CA GLU A 281 -21.92 -2.89 12.50
C GLU A 281 -20.90 -3.99 12.84
N GLY A 282 -20.33 -3.95 14.04
CA GLY A 282 -19.39 -4.98 14.52
C GLY A 282 -20.01 -6.38 14.52
N ARG A 283 -21.27 -6.50 14.99
CA ARG A 283 -22.00 -7.78 14.95
C ARG A 283 -22.30 -8.25 13.52
N ARG A 284 -22.64 -7.34 12.61
CA ARG A 284 -22.79 -7.65 11.17
C ARG A 284 -21.48 -8.13 10.55
N GLN A 285 -20.35 -7.56 10.94
CA GLN A 285 -19.03 -8.02 10.51
C GLN A 285 -18.75 -9.44 11.05
N GLN A 286 -19.05 -9.73 12.32
CA GLN A 286 -18.89 -11.08 12.89
C GLN A 286 -19.73 -12.14 12.15
N ALA A 287 -20.97 -11.82 11.76
CA ALA A 287 -21.80 -12.74 10.98
C ALA A 287 -21.12 -13.11 9.64
N LYS A 288 -20.57 -12.12 8.92
CA LYS A 288 -19.81 -12.36 7.67
C LYS A 288 -18.54 -13.18 7.90
N LEU A 289 -17.88 -13.03 9.05
CA LEU A 289 -16.70 -13.83 9.38
C LEU A 289 -17.01 -15.32 9.50
N LYS A 290 -18.23 -15.70 9.92
CA LYS A 290 -18.66 -17.12 9.93
C LYS A 290 -18.73 -17.71 8.52
N GLU A 291 -19.21 -16.94 7.56
CA GLU A 291 -19.24 -17.35 6.16
C GLU A 291 -17.81 -17.46 5.58
N LEU A 292 -16.94 -16.53 5.95
CA LEU A 292 -15.53 -16.54 5.52
C LEU A 292 -14.73 -17.69 6.16
N GLN A 293 -15.09 -18.10 7.38
CA GLN A 293 -14.48 -19.25 8.06
C GLN A 293 -14.67 -20.54 7.25
N ALA A 294 -15.87 -20.76 6.67
CA ALA A 294 -16.11 -21.91 5.79
C ALA A 294 -15.22 -21.89 4.53
N ILE A 295 -14.84 -20.71 4.03
CA ILE A 295 -13.88 -20.58 2.92
C ILE A 295 -12.47 -20.93 3.39
N ALA A 296 -12.06 -20.45 4.56
CA ALA A 296 -10.74 -20.75 5.13
C ALA A 296 -10.55 -22.26 5.34
N GLU A 297 -11.55 -22.94 5.90
CA GLU A 297 -11.57 -24.39 6.11
C GLU A 297 -11.42 -25.17 4.80
N ARG A 298 -12.16 -24.79 3.76
CA ARG A 298 -12.05 -25.39 2.41
C ARG A 298 -10.67 -25.22 1.79
N LEU A 299 -9.97 -24.14 2.14
CA LEU A 299 -8.61 -23.86 1.66
C LEU A 299 -7.52 -24.49 2.53
N GLY A 300 -7.88 -25.07 3.68
CA GLY A 300 -6.95 -25.64 4.64
C GLY A 300 -6.08 -24.58 5.34
N CYS A 301 -6.63 -23.39 5.59
CA CYS A 301 -5.96 -22.30 6.28
C CYS A 301 -6.83 -21.70 7.39
N THR A 302 -6.23 -20.88 8.25
CA THR A 302 -6.99 -20.13 9.26
C THR A 302 -7.62 -18.86 8.66
N LEU A 303 -8.65 -18.32 9.30
CA LEU A 303 -9.26 -17.07 8.85
C LEU A 303 -8.29 -15.87 8.87
N PRO A 304 -7.40 -15.72 9.87
CA PRO A 304 -6.30 -14.75 9.80
C PRO A 304 -5.39 -14.91 8.57
N GLN A 305 -4.99 -16.15 8.25
CA GLN A 305 -4.18 -16.43 7.07
C GLN A 305 -4.89 -16.05 5.78
N LEU A 306 -6.17 -16.41 5.65
CA LEU A 306 -7.01 -16.03 4.52
C LEU A 306 -7.09 -14.50 4.38
N ALA A 307 -7.31 -13.78 5.48
CA ALA A 307 -7.45 -12.33 5.47
C ALA A 307 -6.16 -11.60 5.05
N ILE A 308 -5.01 -12.03 5.57
CA ILE A 308 -3.71 -11.45 5.21
C ILE A 308 -3.35 -11.77 3.76
N ALA A 309 -3.57 -13.01 3.32
CA ALA A 309 -3.34 -13.40 1.93
C ALA A 309 -4.26 -12.64 0.97
N TRP A 310 -5.50 -12.39 1.38
CA TRP A 310 -6.45 -11.55 0.64
C TRP A 310 -5.93 -10.12 0.50
N CYS A 311 -5.33 -9.52 1.54
CA CYS A 311 -4.71 -8.19 1.43
C CYS A 311 -3.57 -8.19 0.40
N LEU A 312 -2.78 -9.26 0.36
CA LEU A 312 -1.65 -9.42 -0.56
C LEU A 312 -2.03 -9.85 -1.98
N ARG A 313 -3.30 -10.19 -2.25
CA ARG A 313 -3.76 -10.55 -3.60
C ARG A 313 -3.58 -9.40 -4.59
N ASN A 314 -3.65 -8.16 -4.10
CA ASN A 314 -3.45 -6.97 -4.91
C ASN A 314 -1.95 -6.66 -5.00
N GLU A 315 -1.38 -6.77 -6.20
CA GLU A 315 0.02 -6.45 -6.46
C GLU A 315 0.36 -4.96 -6.19
N GLY A 316 -0.65 -4.09 -6.17
CA GLY A 316 -0.50 -2.68 -5.76
C GLY A 316 -0.17 -2.50 -4.28
N VAL A 317 -0.37 -3.52 -3.43
CA VAL A 317 0.07 -3.52 -2.03
C VAL A 317 1.52 -3.98 -1.95
N SER A 318 2.41 -3.06 -1.55
CA SER A 318 3.84 -3.33 -1.41
C SER A 318 4.14 -4.17 -0.17
N SER A 319 3.48 -3.91 0.95
CA SER A 319 3.62 -4.71 2.17
C SER A 319 2.41 -4.59 3.09
N VAL A 320 2.15 -5.64 3.88
CA VAL A 320 1.11 -5.68 4.92
C VAL A 320 1.79 -5.73 6.29
N LEU A 321 1.55 -4.71 7.12
CA LEU A 321 2.05 -4.64 8.49
C LEU A 321 1.20 -5.52 9.42
N LEU A 322 1.83 -6.55 9.95
CA LEU A 322 1.27 -7.45 10.93
C LEU A 322 1.33 -6.85 12.34
N GLY A 323 0.43 -7.30 13.20
CA GLY A 323 0.53 -7.11 14.65
C GLY A 323 0.26 -8.43 15.35
N ALA A 324 1.10 -8.81 16.30
CA ALA A 324 1.00 -10.06 17.04
C ALA A 324 1.33 -9.83 18.52
N SER A 325 0.55 -10.43 19.42
CA SER A 325 0.81 -10.37 20.87
C SER A 325 1.55 -11.60 21.40
N ASN A 326 1.78 -12.62 20.57
CA ASN A 326 2.53 -13.82 20.90
C ASN A 326 3.10 -14.48 19.62
N ALA A 327 4.05 -15.41 19.79
CA ALA A 327 4.73 -16.08 18.70
C ALA A 327 3.79 -16.89 17.79
N ASP A 328 2.81 -17.57 18.38
CA ASP A 328 1.85 -18.40 17.63
C ASP A 328 1.07 -17.59 16.61
N GLN A 329 0.55 -16.42 17.01
CA GLN A 329 -0.13 -15.49 16.11
C GLN A 329 0.79 -15.03 14.98
N LEU A 330 2.06 -14.73 15.27
CA LEU A 330 2.99 -14.28 14.24
C LEU A 330 3.29 -15.40 13.24
N MET A 331 3.58 -16.61 13.71
CA MET A 331 3.86 -17.76 12.85
C MET A 331 2.63 -18.16 12.02
N GLU A 332 1.44 -18.14 12.63
CA GLU A 332 0.17 -18.31 11.91
C GLU A 332 0.04 -17.27 10.79
N ASN A 333 0.26 -15.99 11.11
CA ASN A 333 0.13 -14.89 10.16
C ASN A 333 1.17 -14.94 9.01
N ILE A 334 2.42 -15.32 9.30
CA ILE A 334 3.45 -15.57 8.27
C ILE A 334 3.00 -16.71 7.33
N GLY A 335 2.27 -17.68 7.87
CA GLY A 335 1.66 -18.77 7.12
C GLY A 335 0.73 -18.33 5.98
N ALA A 336 0.24 -17.09 6.00
CA ALA A 336 -0.58 -16.51 4.93
C ALA A 336 0.10 -16.54 3.56
N ILE A 337 1.43 -16.54 3.50
CA ILE A 337 2.21 -16.59 2.26
C ILE A 337 1.95 -17.90 1.48
N GLN A 338 1.63 -18.99 2.19
CA GLN A 338 1.33 -20.27 1.54
C GLN A 338 -0.12 -20.35 1.01
N VAL A 339 -0.99 -19.42 1.42
CA VAL A 339 -2.38 -19.35 0.96
C VAL A 339 -2.40 -18.75 -0.45
N ARG A 340 -2.43 -19.62 -1.47
CA ARG A 340 -2.34 -19.22 -2.89
C ARG A 340 -3.59 -18.49 -3.38
N PRO A 341 -3.46 -17.30 -4.01
CA PRO A 341 -4.58 -16.57 -4.61
C PRO A 341 -5.31 -17.32 -5.74
N ALA A 342 -4.63 -18.22 -6.45
CA ALA A 342 -5.25 -18.99 -7.53
C ALA A 342 -6.45 -19.85 -7.07
N ARG A 343 -6.51 -20.23 -5.79
CA ARG A 343 -7.69 -20.92 -5.20
C ARG A 343 -8.80 -19.96 -4.76
N LEU A 344 -8.53 -18.65 -4.69
CA LEU A 344 -9.51 -17.63 -4.31
C LEU A 344 -10.37 -17.16 -5.48
N CYS A 345 -9.87 -17.28 -6.72
CA CYS A 345 -10.54 -16.78 -7.93
C CYS A 345 -11.13 -17.86 -8.85
N GLY A 346 -11.09 -19.14 -8.47
CA GLY A 346 -11.79 -20.19 -9.23
C GLY A 346 -11.22 -20.46 -10.62
N GLU A 347 -9.90 -20.37 -10.81
CA GLU A 347 -9.26 -20.84 -12.04
C GLU A 347 -8.88 -22.33 -11.90
N GLU A 348 -9.74 -23.15 -12.50
CA GLU A 348 -9.61 -24.55 -12.92
C GLU A 348 -9.02 -25.59 -11.94
N GLY A 349 -9.95 -26.30 -11.29
CA GLY A 349 -9.74 -27.59 -10.64
C GLY A 349 -11.09 -28.20 -10.24
N THR A 350 -11.77 -28.83 -11.20
CA THR A 350 -12.94 -29.74 -11.06
C THR A 350 -13.74 -29.69 -9.74
N GLY A 351 -14.36 -28.55 -9.45
CA GLY A 351 -15.29 -28.36 -8.32
C GLY A 351 -16.19 -27.16 -8.59
N PRO A 352 -17.39 -27.08 -7.99
CA PRO A 352 -18.40 -26.10 -8.36
C PRO A 352 -17.90 -24.67 -8.15
N VAL A 353 -18.00 -23.89 -9.23
CA VAL A 353 -17.61 -22.48 -9.36
C VAL A 353 -18.47 -21.62 -8.44
N LEU A 354 -17.85 -20.77 -7.61
CA LEU A 354 -18.59 -19.79 -6.79
C LEU A 354 -18.76 -18.46 -7.55
N PRO A 355 -19.96 -17.87 -7.59
CA PRO A 355 -20.18 -16.57 -8.21
C PRO A 355 -19.50 -15.43 -7.42
N CYS A 356 -18.94 -14.46 -8.15
CA CYS A 356 -18.44 -13.18 -7.65
C CYS A 356 -19.49 -12.37 -6.83
N ALA A 357 -20.76 -12.78 -6.86
CA ALA A 357 -21.89 -12.08 -6.28
C ALA A 357 -21.98 -12.12 -4.74
N MET A 358 -21.30 -13.04 -4.04
CA MET A 358 -21.28 -13.02 -2.55
C MET A 358 -20.41 -11.91 -1.96
N TRP A 359 -19.71 -11.13 -2.81
CA TRP A 359 -18.75 -10.10 -2.42
C TRP A 359 -19.22 -8.67 -2.71
N GLU A 360 -20.37 -8.51 -3.39
CA GLU A 360 -20.96 -7.21 -3.70
C GLU A 360 -22.00 -6.87 -2.61
N GLY A 361 -21.75 -5.80 -1.86
CA GLY A 361 -22.81 -5.20 -1.04
C GLY A 361 -23.92 -4.69 -1.95
N GLU A 362 -25.17 -4.96 -1.58
CA GLU A 362 -26.35 -4.48 -2.29
C GLU A 362 -26.26 -2.96 -2.47
N GLY A 363 -26.28 -2.53 -3.73
CA GLY A 363 -26.17 -1.12 -4.07
C GLY A 363 -25.76 -0.80 -5.51
N LEU A 364 -25.77 -1.75 -6.45
CA LEU A 364 -25.69 -1.41 -7.88
C LEU A 364 -26.49 -2.42 -8.71
N GLN A 365 -27.68 -2.00 -9.16
CA GLN A 365 -28.45 -2.73 -10.17
C GLN A 365 -27.66 -2.76 -11.50
N LYS A 366 -26.94 -3.84 -11.78
CA LYS A 366 -26.38 -4.12 -13.10
C LYS A 366 -27.49 -4.58 -14.05
N LYS A 367 -27.94 -3.68 -14.93
CA LYS A 367 -28.69 -4.06 -16.14
C LYS A 367 -27.70 -4.71 -17.13
N LYS A 368 -27.79 -6.04 -17.28
CA LYS A 368 -27.16 -6.76 -18.39
C LYS A 368 -27.79 -6.29 -19.71
N ARG A 369 -26.99 -5.84 -20.68
CA ARG A 369 -27.20 -6.03 -22.13
C ARG A 369 -25.92 -5.71 -22.91
N GLY A 370 -25.74 -6.47 -23.99
CA GLY A 370 -24.48 -6.76 -24.67
C GLY A 370 -23.85 -5.62 -25.48
N LEU A 371 -22.75 -6.01 -26.14
CA LEU A 371 -21.86 -5.24 -26.99
C LEU A 371 -22.52 -4.04 -27.70
N ALA A 372 -22.20 -2.83 -27.23
CA ALA A 372 -21.99 -1.59 -27.98
C ALA A 372 -21.93 -0.42 -26.98
N CYS A 373 -20.78 0.27 -26.89
CA CYS A 373 -20.68 1.49 -26.09
C CYS A 373 -21.23 2.68 -26.89
N TRP A 374 -22.35 3.24 -26.43
CA TRP A 374 -22.89 4.52 -26.89
C TRP A 374 -22.61 5.57 -25.81
N ASN A 375 -21.88 6.63 -26.13
CA ASN A 375 -21.60 7.73 -25.21
C ASN A 375 -22.61 8.86 -25.44
N ALA A 376 -23.51 9.09 -24.48
CA ALA A 376 -24.64 10.00 -24.63
C ALA A 376 -24.31 11.50 -24.49
N GLU A 377 -23.05 11.88 -24.24
CA GLU A 377 -22.68 13.29 -23.99
C GLU A 377 -21.79 13.94 -25.05
N SER A 378 -21.40 13.22 -26.12
CA SER A 378 -20.50 13.79 -27.14
C SER A 378 -20.94 13.67 -28.60
N LYS A 379 -22.02 12.94 -28.93
CA LYS A 379 -22.51 12.76 -30.33
C LYS A 379 -21.37 12.67 -31.38
N THR A 380 -20.31 11.94 -31.08
CA THR A 380 -19.19 11.71 -32.01
C THR A 380 -18.79 10.25 -32.02
N LEU A 381 -18.75 9.68 -33.22
CA LEU A 381 -18.34 8.31 -33.49
C LEU A 381 -16.80 8.29 -33.61
N LEU A 382 -16.11 7.68 -32.65
CA LEU A 382 -14.65 7.52 -32.69
C LEU A 382 -14.32 6.06 -33.05
N CYS A 383 -14.28 5.77 -34.34
CA CYS A 383 -13.76 4.49 -34.85
C CYS A 383 -12.23 4.54 -34.92
N ARG A 384 -11.54 3.80 -34.05
CA ARG A 384 -10.13 3.44 -34.28
C ARG A 384 -10.06 2.20 -35.15
N GLY A 385 -9.61 2.39 -36.39
CA GLY A 385 -9.38 1.33 -37.36
C GLY A 385 -8.14 0.49 -37.04
N LEU A 386 -8.30 -0.83 -37.13
CA LEU A 386 -7.24 -1.75 -37.54
C LEU A 386 -7.10 -1.64 -39.07
N GLY A 387 -5.85 -1.63 -39.56
CA GLY A 387 -5.54 -1.23 -40.92
C GLY A 387 -5.75 -2.28 -42.01
N VAL A 388 -5.21 -1.86 -43.17
CA VAL A 388 -4.75 -2.60 -44.35
C VAL A 388 -5.61 -2.48 -45.63
N VAL A 389 -4.90 -1.99 -46.67
CA VAL A 389 -4.97 -2.20 -48.13
C VAL A 389 -5.53 -1.05 -48.99
N GLN A 390 -4.63 -0.56 -49.85
CA GLN A 390 -4.78 0.41 -50.94
C GLN A 390 -5.71 -0.10 -52.06
N GLY A 391 -6.47 0.81 -52.67
CA GLY A 391 -7.21 0.56 -53.92
C GLY A 391 -7.66 1.87 -54.58
N THR A 392 -7.30 2.02 -55.83
CA THR A 392 -7.31 3.21 -56.72
C THR A 392 -8.68 3.59 -57.31
N GLY A 393 -8.93 4.89 -57.58
CA GLY A 393 -9.83 5.35 -58.67
C GLY A 393 -10.84 6.47 -58.33
N PRO A 394 -11.28 7.33 -59.29
CA PRO A 394 -11.33 8.78 -59.07
C PRO A 394 -12.71 9.47 -59.04
N ALA A 395 -12.62 10.75 -58.65
CA ALA A 395 -13.57 11.85 -58.51
C ALA A 395 -14.77 11.97 -59.47
N LEU A 396 -15.87 12.55 -58.95
CA LEU A 396 -16.80 13.42 -59.69
C LEU A 396 -17.43 14.48 -58.75
N HIS A 397 -17.53 15.71 -59.24
CA HIS A 397 -17.97 16.96 -58.59
C HIS A 397 -19.52 17.11 -58.45
N PRO A 398 -20.03 18.07 -57.65
CA PRO A 398 -21.45 18.23 -57.26
C PRO A 398 -22.20 19.31 -58.08
N PRO A 399 -23.55 19.43 -57.93
CA PRO A 399 -24.19 20.77 -57.82
C PRO A 399 -25.51 20.76 -56.95
N PRO A 400 -26.39 21.80 -56.90
CA PRO A 400 -26.31 22.92 -55.95
C PRO A 400 -27.67 23.36 -55.29
N HIS A 401 -27.58 24.35 -54.36
CA HIS A 401 -28.54 25.39 -53.90
C HIS A 401 -30.08 25.15 -53.84
N LEU A 402 -30.71 25.55 -52.71
CA LEU A 402 -31.85 26.51 -52.69
C LEU A 402 -32.19 27.02 -51.27
N ASP A 403 -32.76 28.23 -51.28
CA ASP A 403 -32.80 29.33 -50.28
C ASP A 403 -33.84 29.19 -49.14
N PRO A 404 -33.73 30.02 -48.07
CA PRO A 404 -34.60 30.05 -46.91
C PRO A 404 -35.73 31.08 -47.06
N ASP A 405 -36.94 30.72 -46.66
CA ASP A 405 -37.92 31.67 -46.12
C ASP A 405 -39.14 30.93 -45.57
N ARG A 406 -39.28 30.95 -44.23
CA ARG A 406 -40.55 30.94 -43.49
C ARG A 406 -40.28 30.91 -41.97
N ALA A 407 -40.29 32.10 -41.37
CA ALA A 407 -40.77 32.29 -40.00
C ALA A 407 -42.29 32.58 -40.03
N PRO A 408 -43.03 32.42 -38.92
CA PRO A 408 -43.06 33.53 -37.98
C PRO A 408 -43.14 33.17 -36.47
N CYS A 409 -42.50 34.05 -35.70
CA CYS A 409 -42.92 34.70 -34.45
C CYS A 409 -43.51 33.89 -33.27
N LEU A 410 -42.81 33.99 -32.13
CA LEU A 410 -43.39 34.43 -30.84
C LEU A 410 -42.30 35.11 -29.99
N ARG A 411 -42.53 36.38 -29.62
CA ARG A 411 -41.72 37.21 -28.70
C ARG A 411 -42.37 37.23 -27.32
N THR A 412 -41.55 37.17 -26.28
CA THR A 412 -41.50 38.00 -25.05
C THR A 412 -40.36 37.40 -24.20
N GLY A 413 -39.46 38.07 -23.49
CA GLY A 413 -39.16 39.48 -23.19
C GLY A 413 -38.13 39.49 -22.04
N SER A 414 -37.32 40.56 -21.97
CA SER A 414 -36.44 41.01 -20.88
C SER A 414 -34.95 40.55 -20.84
N SER A 415 -34.16 41.45 -21.41
CA SER A 415 -32.77 41.85 -21.29
C SER A 415 -32.04 41.72 -19.94
N LYS A 416 -30.75 41.33 -19.97
CA LYS A 416 -29.58 42.24 -19.95
C LYS A 416 -28.26 41.44 -19.98
N ALA A 417 -27.49 41.61 -21.04
CA ALA A 417 -26.09 41.19 -21.14
C ALA A 417 -25.18 42.38 -20.78
N VAL A 418 -24.13 42.12 -20.00
CA VAL A 418 -23.04 43.07 -19.72
C VAL A 418 -21.87 42.72 -20.65
N VAL A 419 -21.42 43.73 -21.41
CA VAL A 419 -20.30 43.65 -22.37
C VAL A 419 -18.99 44.02 -21.67
N PHE A 420 -17.95 43.23 -21.93
CA PHE A 420 -16.56 43.47 -21.53
C PHE A 420 -15.88 44.50 -22.45
N HIS A 421 -15.14 45.45 -21.86
CA HIS A 421 -14.11 46.24 -22.55
C HIS A 421 -12.75 46.06 -21.86
N ARG A 422 -11.75 45.60 -22.61
CA ARG A 422 -10.31 45.70 -22.27
C ARG A 422 -9.76 47.04 -22.79
N PRO A 423 -8.86 47.72 -22.06
CA PRO A 423 -7.95 48.71 -22.64
C PRO A 423 -6.60 48.07 -23.02
N ARG A 424 -6.04 48.54 -24.15
CA ARG A 424 -4.70 48.26 -24.67
C ARG A 424 -3.64 49.17 -24.06
N ASP A 425 -2.40 48.68 -24.15
CA ASP A 425 -1.10 49.27 -23.82
C ASP A 425 -0.87 50.74 -24.20
N ARG A 426 -0.07 51.43 -23.37
CA ARG A 426 0.77 52.56 -23.80
C ARG A 426 2.14 52.52 -23.12
N GLN A 427 3.13 52.84 -23.93
CA GLN A 427 4.58 52.82 -23.73
C GLN A 427 5.11 53.95 -22.82
N HIS A 428 6.31 53.71 -22.27
CA HIS A 428 7.22 54.69 -21.66
C HIS A 428 7.68 55.80 -22.63
N PRO A 429 8.20 56.93 -22.09
CA PRO A 429 9.65 57.16 -22.21
C PRO A 429 10.30 57.66 -20.92
N GLY A 430 11.63 57.73 -20.93
CA GLY A 430 12.51 57.77 -19.77
C GLY A 430 12.77 59.11 -19.09
N GLN A 431 13.47 59.01 -17.96
CA GLN A 431 14.59 59.86 -17.54
C GLN A 431 15.66 58.94 -16.95
#